data_AF-A0A1S8YSG5-F1
#
_entry.id   AF-A0A1S8YSG5-F1
#
_cell.length_a   1.000
_cell.length_b   1.000
_cell.length_c   1.000
_cell.angle_alpha   90.00
_cell.angle_beta   90.00
_cell.angle_gamma   90.00
#
_symmetry.space_group_name_H-M   'P 1'
#
loop_
_entity.id
_entity.type
_entity.pdbx_description
1 polymer ?
#
loop_
_entity_poly.entity_id
_entity_poly.type
_entity_poly.pdbx_seq_one_letter_code
_entity_poly.pdbx_strand_id
1 'polypeptide(L)'
;MQDKKSRPGPRPGGRSALVQAAVHRAVREIQAEGDEAQLTFPAIAVRAGVTPSTLYRRWGTLPELLSDVMVENLRPDKAPEDLGCFRADLSAWIEQYIEEISSVPGRNMLRTVLCADKTQNNVQCATYTLQQIEMLRSRALARGEKVPSADTVLDRLVAPLVYRLLFSAETPGPQHIARLVDAMPDISP
;
A
#
# COMPACT_ATOMS: atom_id res chain seq x y z
N MET A 1 43.73 -22.87 35.60
CA MET A 1 43.32 -23.79 34.52
C MET A 1 41.86 -23.53 34.21
N GLN A 2 41.60 -23.06 32.99
CA GLN A 2 40.33 -23.00 32.23
C GLN A 2 39.18 -22.08 32.67
N ASP A 3 39.14 -20.93 31.98
CA ASP A 3 37.96 -20.21 31.51
C ASP A 3 36.82 -21.13 31.06
N LYS A 4 35.60 -20.83 31.51
CA LYS A 4 34.37 -21.37 30.93
C LYS A 4 33.59 -20.24 30.25
N LYS A 5 33.86 -20.07 28.95
CA LYS A 5 33.16 -19.15 28.04
C LYS A 5 31.64 -19.36 28.12
N SER A 6 30.91 -18.32 28.51
CA SER A 6 29.46 -18.22 28.31
C SER A 6 29.16 -18.11 26.81
N ARG A 7 28.38 -19.06 26.26
CA ARG A 7 27.85 -18.93 24.89
C ARG A 7 26.76 -17.84 24.87
N PRO A 8 26.81 -16.86 23.95
CA PRO A 8 25.72 -15.92 23.80
C PRO A 8 24.51 -16.66 23.21
N GLY A 9 23.36 -16.58 23.90
CA GLY A 9 22.09 -17.07 23.37
C GLY A 9 21.68 -16.32 22.09
N PRO A 10 20.84 -16.93 21.22
CA PRO A 10 20.50 -16.34 19.94
C PRO A 10 19.66 -15.07 20.13
N ARG A 11 20.11 -13.96 19.55
CA ARG A 11 19.36 -12.70 19.53
C ARG A 11 18.23 -12.77 18.49
N PRO A 12 16.98 -12.43 18.84
CA PRO A 12 15.90 -12.30 17.87
C PRO A 12 16.14 -11.05 17.03
N GLY A 13 16.21 -11.19 15.70
CA GLY A 13 16.23 -10.04 14.78
C GLY A 13 17.14 -10.20 13.55
N GLY A 14 18.36 -10.72 13.69
CA GLY A 14 19.34 -10.70 12.58
C GLY A 14 18.96 -11.61 11.39
N ARG A 15 18.81 -12.92 11.64
CA ARG A 15 18.57 -13.89 10.56
C ARG A 15 17.14 -13.82 10.01
N SER A 16 16.17 -13.49 10.84
CA SER A 16 14.75 -13.39 10.43
C SER A 16 14.50 -12.17 9.54
N ALA A 17 15.11 -11.03 9.86
CA ALA A 17 15.02 -9.83 9.02
C ALA A 17 15.74 -10.03 7.67
N LEU A 18 16.92 -10.68 7.67
CA LEU A 18 17.62 -11.00 6.43
C LEU A 18 16.81 -11.93 5.52
N VAL A 19 16.16 -12.96 6.09
CA VAL A 19 15.25 -13.84 5.35
C VAL A 19 14.04 -13.06 4.81
N GLN A 20 13.48 -12.13 5.59
CA GLN A 20 12.38 -11.29 5.12
C GLN A 20 12.79 -10.46 3.90
N ALA A 21 13.89 -9.72 4.03
CA ALA A 21 14.40 -8.87 2.97
C ALA A 21 14.75 -9.66 1.70
N ALA A 22 15.33 -10.85 1.84
CA ALA A 22 15.63 -11.73 0.70
C ALA A 22 14.36 -12.22 -0.01
N VAL A 23 13.35 -12.64 0.74
CA VAL A 23 12.06 -13.08 0.18
C VAL A 23 11.31 -11.92 -0.48
N HIS A 24 11.24 -10.76 0.18
CA HIS A 24 10.60 -9.56 -0.38
C HIS A 24 11.29 -9.10 -1.68
N ARG A 25 12.63 -9.14 -1.71
CA ARG A 25 13.39 -8.83 -2.93
C ARG A 25 13.09 -9.82 -4.05
N ALA A 26 13.08 -11.13 -3.76
CA ALA A 26 12.76 -12.15 -4.74
C ALA A 26 11.36 -11.99 -5.35
N VAL A 27 10.36 -11.63 -4.53
CA VAL A 27 9.00 -11.31 -5.03
C VAL A 27 9.06 -10.15 -6.03
N ARG A 28 9.73 -9.05 -5.68
CA ARG A 28 9.83 -7.87 -6.55
C ARG A 28 10.57 -8.16 -7.86
N GLU A 29 11.64 -8.95 -7.81
CA GLU A 29 12.40 -9.36 -9.00
C GLU A 29 11.52 -10.18 -9.96
N ILE A 30 10.76 -11.15 -9.45
CA ILE A 30 9.86 -11.97 -10.26
C ILE A 30 8.71 -11.12 -10.83
N GLN A 31 8.16 -10.18 -10.05
CA GLN A 31 7.14 -9.25 -10.54
C GLN A 31 7.65 -8.35 -11.66
N ALA A 32 8.91 -7.89 -11.59
CA ALA A 32 9.54 -7.07 -12.62
C ALA A 32 9.78 -7.85 -13.94
N GLU A 33 9.84 -9.18 -13.89
CA GLU A 33 9.92 -10.05 -15.07
C GLU A 33 8.57 -10.14 -15.83
N GLY A 34 7.47 -9.69 -15.23
CA GLY A 34 6.18 -9.48 -15.89
C GLY A 34 5.29 -10.71 -16.04
N ASP A 35 5.66 -11.86 -15.45
CA ASP A 35 4.88 -13.10 -15.52
C ASP A 35 4.31 -13.47 -14.14
N GLU A 36 3.05 -13.09 -13.90
CA GLU A 36 2.36 -13.41 -12.64
C GLU A 36 2.21 -14.93 -12.42
N ALA A 37 2.19 -15.74 -13.49
CA ALA A 37 2.10 -17.19 -13.36
C ALA A 37 3.37 -17.80 -12.72
N GLN A 38 4.51 -17.07 -12.78
CA GLN A 38 5.76 -17.48 -12.14
C GLN A 38 5.81 -17.13 -10.66
N LEU A 39 4.89 -16.30 -10.16
CA LEU A 39 4.86 -15.84 -8.78
C LEU A 39 4.30 -16.92 -7.85
N THR A 40 5.13 -17.93 -7.57
CA THR A 40 4.78 -19.08 -6.72
C THR A 40 5.75 -19.22 -5.55
N PHE A 41 5.30 -19.80 -4.43
CA PHE A 41 6.18 -20.06 -3.28
C PHE A 41 7.45 -20.85 -3.65
N PRO A 42 7.40 -21.91 -4.49
CA PRO A 42 8.60 -22.58 -4.96
C PRO A 42 9.57 -21.66 -5.71
N ALA A 43 9.08 -20.86 -6.67
CA ALA A 43 9.92 -19.93 -7.43
C ALA A 43 10.55 -18.86 -6.52
N ILE A 44 9.76 -18.29 -5.61
CA ILE A 44 10.22 -17.30 -4.63
C ILE A 44 11.27 -17.92 -3.69
N ALA A 45 11.05 -19.15 -3.22
CA ALA A 45 11.99 -19.85 -2.34
C ALA A 45 13.36 -20.03 -2.99
N VAL A 46 13.37 -20.49 -4.24
CA VAL A 46 14.59 -20.68 -5.05
C VAL A 46 15.33 -19.35 -5.21
N ARG A 47 14.62 -18.29 -5.63
CA ARG A 47 15.22 -16.97 -5.85
C ARG A 47 15.74 -16.33 -4.56
N ALA A 48 15.03 -16.48 -3.46
CA ALA A 48 15.41 -15.95 -2.16
C ALA A 48 16.50 -16.77 -1.45
N GLY A 49 16.84 -17.96 -1.97
CA GLY A 49 17.82 -18.87 -1.36
C GLY A 49 17.32 -19.50 -0.05
N VAL A 50 16.01 -19.77 0.06
CA VAL A 50 15.37 -20.37 1.25
C VAL A 50 14.58 -21.63 0.87
N THR A 51 14.16 -22.41 1.87
CA THR A 51 13.30 -23.58 1.63
C THR A 51 11.83 -23.16 1.48
N PRO A 52 11.01 -23.85 0.66
CA PRO A 52 9.56 -23.58 0.61
C PRO A 52 8.88 -23.65 1.98
N SER A 53 9.30 -24.58 2.85
CA SER A 53 8.80 -24.69 4.22
C SER A 53 9.04 -23.44 5.08
N THR A 54 10.09 -22.66 4.79
CA THR A 54 10.33 -21.37 5.44
C THR A 54 9.24 -20.37 5.10
N LEU A 55 8.75 -20.36 3.85
CA LEU A 55 7.68 -19.46 3.43
C LEU A 55 6.34 -19.88 4.03
N TYR A 56 5.96 -21.16 3.88
CA TYR A 56 4.70 -21.68 4.43
C TYR A 56 4.58 -21.45 5.94
N ARG A 57 5.66 -21.69 6.71
CA ARG A 57 5.63 -21.48 8.17
C ARG A 57 5.47 -20.01 8.55
N ARG A 58 5.98 -19.08 7.75
CA ARG A 58 6.06 -17.66 8.10
C ARG A 58 4.90 -16.84 7.57
N TRP A 59 4.43 -17.16 6.37
CA TRP A 59 3.36 -16.42 5.69
C TRP A 59 2.12 -17.25 5.44
N GLY A 60 2.13 -18.58 5.59
CA GLY A 60 0.96 -19.43 5.36
C GLY A 60 0.59 -19.55 3.87
N THR A 61 0.18 -18.43 3.26
CA THR A 61 -0.35 -18.32 1.91
C THR A 61 0.41 -17.29 1.06
N LEU A 62 0.31 -17.42 -0.26
CA LEU A 62 0.91 -16.46 -1.18
C LEU A 62 0.32 -15.04 -1.03
N PRO A 63 -1.01 -14.84 -0.93
CA PRO A 63 -1.57 -13.51 -0.69
C PRO A 63 -1.03 -12.82 0.57
N GLU A 64 -0.81 -13.56 1.65
CA GLU A 64 -0.23 -13.00 2.88
C GLU A 64 1.22 -12.53 2.71
N LEU A 65 2.02 -13.23 1.91
CA LEU A 65 3.37 -12.78 1.56
C LEU A 65 3.32 -11.55 0.67
N LEU A 66 2.51 -11.59 -0.39
CA LEU A 66 2.42 -10.49 -1.34
C LEU A 66 1.90 -9.22 -0.66
N SER A 67 0.94 -9.36 0.26
CA SER A 67 0.44 -8.28 1.09
C SER A 67 1.55 -7.65 1.96
N ASP A 68 2.41 -8.46 2.61
CA ASP A 68 3.55 -7.94 3.38
C ASP A 68 4.55 -7.19 2.49
N VAL A 69 4.82 -7.67 1.27
CA VAL A 69 5.71 -7.01 0.30
C VAL A 69 5.11 -5.68 -0.19
N MET A 70 3.81 -5.65 -0.45
CA MET A 70 3.09 -4.45 -0.87
C MET A 70 3.14 -3.38 0.22
N VAL A 71 2.85 -3.74 1.48
CA VAL A 71 2.85 -2.79 2.60
C VAL A 71 4.22 -2.16 2.83
N GLU A 72 5.32 -2.90 2.64
CA GLU A 72 6.69 -2.36 2.74
C GLU A 72 6.96 -1.28 1.68
N ASN A 73 6.32 -1.39 0.51
CA ASN A 73 6.49 -0.51 -0.63
C ASN A 73 5.45 0.62 -0.71
N LEU A 74 4.44 0.67 0.17
CA LEU A 74 3.37 1.68 0.10
C LEU A 74 3.85 3.13 0.26
N ARG A 75 5.13 3.38 0.59
CA ARG A 75 5.64 4.75 0.66
C ARG A 75 5.65 5.35 -0.75
N PRO A 76 5.11 6.55 -0.96
CA PRO A 76 5.13 7.17 -2.26
C PRO A 76 6.56 7.67 -2.50
N ASP A 77 6.99 7.63 -3.75
CA ASP A 77 8.27 8.24 -4.10
C ASP A 77 8.22 9.78 -4.02
N LYS A 78 7.01 10.37 -4.06
CA LYS A 78 6.80 11.82 -4.06
C LYS A 78 5.63 12.19 -3.14
N ALA A 79 5.81 13.24 -2.34
CA ALA A 79 4.71 13.83 -1.59
C ALA A 79 3.66 14.44 -2.55
N PRO A 80 2.38 14.57 -2.13
CA PRO A 80 1.36 15.20 -2.95
C PRO A 80 1.76 16.63 -3.28
N GLU A 81 1.41 17.09 -4.48
CA GLU A 81 1.73 18.44 -4.94
C GLU A 81 1.08 19.51 -4.04
N ASP A 82 1.71 20.68 -3.95
CA ASP A 82 1.15 21.85 -3.27
C ASP A 82 0.84 22.92 -4.33
N LEU A 83 -0.42 22.94 -4.75
CA LEU A 83 -0.98 23.82 -5.75
C LEU A 83 -1.61 25.07 -5.11
N GLY A 84 -1.53 25.19 -3.77
CA GLY A 84 -1.88 26.41 -3.05
C GLY A 84 -3.34 26.50 -2.59
N CYS A 85 -4.20 25.53 -2.91
CA CYS A 85 -5.52 25.39 -2.29
C CYS A 85 -5.91 23.92 -2.15
N PHE A 86 -6.69 23.60 -1.11
CA PHE A 86 -7.06 22.23 -0.77
C PHE A 86 -7.77 21.52 -1.93
N ARG A 87 -8.66 22.24 -2.64
CA ARG A 87 -9.42 21.67 -3.77
C ARG A 87 -8.49 21.22 -4.89
N ALA A 88 -7.52 22.04 -5.28
CA ALA A 88 -6.56 21.70 -6.32
C ALA A 88 -5.64 20.55 -5.87
N ASP A 89 -5.11 20.64 -4.64
CA ASP A 89 -4.25 19.61 -4.05
C ASP A 89 -4.95 18.24 -4.01
N LEU A 90 -6.21 18.22 -3.54
CA LEU A 90 -7.03 17.02 -3.45
C LEU A 90 -7.34 16.44 -4.83
N SER A 91 -7.63 17.29 -5.82
CA SER A 91 -7.95 16.87 -7.19
C SER A 91 -6.73 16.20 -7.85
N ALA A 92 -5.56 16.83 -7.78
CA ALA A 92 -4.32 16.27 -8.32
C ALA A 92 -3.96 14.96 -7.63
N TRP A 93 -4.10 14.91 -6.30
CA TRP A 93 -3.84 13.70 -5.52
C TRP A 93 -4.77 12.55 -5.89
N ILE A 94 -6.09 12.77 -6.00
CA ILE A 94 -7.03 11.69 -6.29
C ILE A 94 -6.89 11.20 -7.73
N GLU A 95 -6.56 12.06 -8.68
CA GLU A 95 -6.28 11.67 -10.07
C GLU A 95 -5.08 10.72 -10.13
N GLN A 96 -3.97 11.10 -9.49
CA GLN A 96 -2.78 10.24 -9.40
C GLN A 96 -3.09 8.93 -8.68
N TYR A 97 -3.82 8.98 -7.57
CA TYR A 97 -4.22 7.80 -6.81
C TYR A 97 -5.02 6.84 -7.70
N ILE A 98 -6.02 7.32 -8.44
CA ILE A 98 -6.85 6.48 -9.31
C ILE A 98 -6.07 5.94 -10.49
N GLU A 99 -5.19 6.74 -11.11
CA GLU A 99 -4.29 6.24 -12.15
C GLU A 99 -3.48 5.04 -11.65
N GLU A 100 -2.88 5.17 -10.47
CA GLU A 100 -2.09 4.12 -9.83
C GLU A 100 -2.94 2.87 -9.53
N ILE A 101 -4.05 3.02 -8.80
CA ILE A 101 -4.83 1.86 -8.35
C ILE A 101 -5.70 1.23 -9.45
N SER A 102 -5.95 1.95 -10.55
CA SER A 102 -6.67 1.42 -11.72
C SER A 102 -5.78 0.65 -12.70
N SER A 103 -4.45 0.80 -12.59
CA SER A 103 -3.47 0.01 -13.33
C SER A 103 -3.59 -1.49 -13.05
N VAL A 104 -3.06 -2.34 -13.95
CA VAL A 104 -3.04 -3.80 -13.72
C VAL A 104 -2.36 -4.15 -12.38
N PRO A 105 -1.14 -3.61 -12.07
CA PRO A 105 -0.51 -3.83 -10.77
C PRO A 105 -1.35 -3.34 -9.59
N GLY A 106 -1.96 -2.15 -9.70
CA GLY A 106 -2.79 -1.56 -8.64
C GLY A 106 -4.05 -2.38 -8.35
N ARG A 107 -4.74 -2.87 -9.37
CA ARG A 107 -5.91 -3.76 -9.22
C ARG A 107 -5.54 -5.09 -8.59
N ASN A 108 -4.39 -5.66 -8.99
CA ASN A 108 -3.90 -6.90 -8.41
C ASN A 108 -3.47 -6.73 -6.95
N MET A 109 -2.90 -5.57 -6.60
CA MET A 109 -2.65 -5.18 -5.22
C MET A 109 -3.94 -5.13 -4.41
N LEU A 110 -4.96 -4.40 -4.87
CA LEU A 110 -6.25 -4.30 -4.15
C LEU A 110 -6.87 -5.69 -3.91
N ARG A 111 -6.88 -6.56 -4.93
CA ARG A 111 -7.37 -7.94 -4.80
C ARG A 111 -6.53 -8.77 -3.82
N THR A 112 -5.22 -8.64 -3.87
CA THR A 112 -4.30 -9.36 -2.97
C THR A 112 -4.52 -8.98 -1.51
N VAL A 113 -4.65 -7.68 -1.24
CA VAL A 113 -4.94 -7.16 0.11
C VAL A 113 -6.30 -7.67 0.59
N LEU A 114 -7.34 -7.65 -0.24
CA LEU A 114 -8.66 -8.18 0.11
C LEU A 114 -8.67 -9.68 0.39
N CYS A 115 -7.87 -10.46 -0.34
CA CYS A 115 -7.75 -11.91 -0.15
C CYS A 115 -6.85 -12.31 1.02
N ALA A 116 -6.05 -11.38 1.56
CA ALA A 116 -5.19 -11.67 2.69
C ALA A 116 -6.00 -11.66 4.00
N ASP A 117 -5.93 -12.75 4.76
CA ASP A 117 -6.57 -12.86 6.10
C ASP A 117 -5.76 -12.15 7.20
N LYS A 118 -5.02 -11.09 6.82
CA LYS A 118 -4.23 -10.24 7.70
C LYS A 118 -4.85 -8.86 7.76
N THR A 119 -5.78 -8.67 8.68
CA THR A 119 -6.44 -7.37 8.93
C THR A 119 -5.43 -6.23 9.13
N GLN A 120 -4.26 -6.53 9.72
CA GLN A 120 -3.20 -5.53 9.92
C GLN A 120 -2.72 -4.90 8.60
N ASN A 121 -2.58 -5.67 7.52
CA ASN A 121 -2.10 -5.13 6.25
C ASN A 121 -3.18 -4.27 5.55
N ASN A 122 -4.45 -4.68 5.67
CA ASN A 122 -5.59 -3.90 5.19
C ASN A 122 -5.65 -2.53 5.91
N VAL A 123 -5.40 -2.53 7.23
CA VAL A 123 -5.32 -1.31 8.04
C VAL A 123 -4.11 -0.45 7.64
N GLN A 124 -2.96 -1.05 7.31
CA GLN A 124 -1.78 -0.30 6.86
C GLN A 124 -2.01 0.41 5.51
N CYS A 125 -2.66 -0.25 4.54
CA CYS A 125 -3.06 0.39 3.29
C CYS A 125 -3.95 1.62 3.54
N ALA A 126 -4.98 1.48 4.37
CA ALA A 126 -5.86 2.59 4.74
C ALA A 126 -5.12 3.70 5.50
N THR A 127 -4.22 3.32 6.42
CA THR A 127 -3.39 4.26 7.19
C THR A 127 -2.55 5.13 6.27
N TYR A 128 -1.97 4.53 5.24
CA TYR A 128 -1.13 5.24 4.29
C TYR A 128 -1.93 6.26 3.46
N THR A 129 -3.10 5.87 2.94
CA THR A 129 -4.03 6.81 2.27
C THR A 129 -4.42 7.96 3.20
N LEU A 130 -4.75 7.67 4.46
CA LEU A 130 -5.09 8.69 5.46
C LEU A 130 -3.91 9.65 5.76
N GLN A 131 -2.68 9.16 5.80
CA GLN A 131 -1.50 10.02 5.98
C GLN A 131 -1.33 11.03 4.83
N GLN A 132 -1.58 10.61 3.59
CA GLN A 132 -1.51 11.52 2.44
C GLN A 132 -2.61 12.59 2.52
N ILE A 133 -3.84 12.17 2.84
CA ILE A 133 -4.96 13.10 3.05
C ILE A 133 -4.63 14.09 4.17
N GLU A 134 -4.09 13.62 5.30
CA GLU A 134 -3.75 14.49 6.43
C GLU A 134 -2.65 15.49 6.10
N MET A 135 -1.72 15.12 5.22
CA MET A 135 -0.71 16.04 4.72
C MET A 135 -1.35 17.19 3.93
N LEU A 136 -2.30 16.90 3.04
CA LEU A 136 -3.04 17.93 2.29
C LEU A 136 -3.84 18.84 3.23
N ARG A 137 -4.56 18.22 4.17
CA ARG A 137 -5.34 18.95 5.18
C ARG A 137 -4.48 19.87 6.03
N SER A 138 -3.33 19.39 6.48
CA SER A 138 -2.42 20.18 7.32
C SER A 138 -1.92 21.44 6.60
N ARG A 139 -1.61 21.34 5.29
CA ARG A 139 -1.21 22.51 4.49
C ARG A 139 -2.35 23.52 4.34
N ALA A 140 -3.53 23.04 4.00
CA ALA A 140 -4.71 23.89 3.84
C ALA A 140 -5.14 24.58 5.15
N LEU A 141 -5.11 23.85 6.27
CA LEU A 141 -5.37 24.42 7.59
C LEU A 141 -4.34 25.50 7.96
N ALA A 142 -3.07 25.32 7.60
CA ALA A 142 -2.03 26.33 7.81
C ALA A 142 -2.27 27.61 6.96
N ARG A 143 -2.97 27.48 5.82
CA ARG A 143 -3.44 28.61 4.99
C ARG A 143 -4.74 29.25 5.50
N GLY A 144 -5.35 28.68 6.54
CA GLY A 144 -6.64 29.14 7.07
C GLY A 144 -7.86 28.69 6.25
N GLU A 145 -7.68 27.72 5.35
CA GLU A 145 -8.78 27.12 4.60
C GLU A 145 -9.64 26.24 5.52
N LYS A 146 -10.93 26.17 5.22
CA LYS A 146 -11.78 25.11 5.77
C LYS A 146 -11.54 23.85 4.95
N VAL A 147 -11.47 22.71 5.62
CA VAL A 147 -11.30 21.40 4.99
C VAL A 147 -12.09 20.33 5.75
N PRO A 148 -12.65 19.33 5.05
CA PRO A 148 -13.32 18.19 5.68
C PRO A 148 -12.34 17.34 6.50
N SER A 149 -12.83 16.43 7.35
CA SER A 149 -11.98 15.45 8.04
C SER A 149 -11.35 14.45 7.06
N ALA A 150 -10.23 13.84 7.45
CA ALA A 150 -9.61 12.80 6.64
C ALA A 150 -10.55 11.61 6.38
N ASP A 151 -11.33 11.21 7.40
CA ASP A 151 -12.37 10.18 7.26
C ASP A 151 -13.47 10.59 6.26
N THR A 152 -13.88 11.87 6.26
CA THR A 152 -14.88 12.35 5.29
C THR A 152 -14.36 12.24 3.85
N VAL A 153 -13.08 12.60 3.63
CA VAL A 153 -12.43 12.44 2.33
C VAL A 153 -12.35 10.96 1.96
N LEU A 154 -11.96 10.10 2.90
CA LEU A 154 -11.89 8.65 2.66
C LEU A 154 -13.26 8.08 2.27
N ASP A 155 -14.31 8.39 3.03
CA ASP A 155 -15.65 7.83 2.86
C ASP A 155 -16.36 8.34 1.61
N ARG A 156 -16.17 9.63 1.25
CA ARG A 156 -16.91 10.26 0.16
C ARG A 156 -16.16 10.35 -1.15
N LEU A 157 -14.83 10.24 -1.14
CA LEU A 157 -14.00 10.31 -2.34
C LEU A 157 -13.32 8.95 -2.62
N VAL A 158 -12.55 8.43 -1.68
CA VAL A 158 -11.73 7.23 -1.92
C VAL A 158 -12.59 5.97 -2.01
N ALA A 159 -13.42 5.70 -1.00
CA ALA A 159 -14.19 4.46 -0.90
C ALA A 159 -15.14 4.22 -2.10
N PRO A 160 -15.90 5.20 -2.61
CA PRO A 160 -16.75 5.01 -3.79
C PRO A 160 -15.96 4.67 -5.06
N LEU A 161 -14.77 5.27 -5.22
CA LEU A 161 -13.91 5.02 -6.37
C LEU A 161 -13.26 3.64 -6.30
N VAL A 162 -12.75 3.25 -5.13
CA VAL A 162 -12.20 1.90 -4.88
C VAL A 162 -13.27 0.83 -5.08
N TYR A 163 -14.49 1.05 -4.57
CA TYR A 163 -15.62 0.14 -4.77
C TYR A 163 -15.89 -0.08 -6.26
N ARG A 164 -15.93 1.01 -7.06
CA ARG A 164 -16.13 0.90 -8.51
C ARG A 164 -15.00 0.15 -9.20
N LEU A 165 -13.74 0.37 -8.81
CA LEU A 165 -12.61 -0.34 -9.40
C LEU A 165 -12.64 -1.85 -9.14
N LEU A 166 -13.17 -2.27 -7.98
CA LEU A 166 -13.25 -3.67 -7.59
C LEU A 166 -14.47 -4.40 -8.16
N PHE A 167 -15.62 -3.72 -8.20
CA PHE A 167 -16.92 -4.34 -8.46
C PHE A 167 -17.61 -3.81 -9.72
N SER A 168 -16.98 -2.92 -10.49
CA SER A 168 -17.48 -2.44 -11.79
C SER A 168 -16.50 -2.76 -12.92
N ALA A 169 -17.04 -2.87 -14.14
CA ALA A 169 -16.23 -3.06 -15.35
C ALA A 169 -15.52 -1.78 -15.79
N GLU A 170 -16.04 -0.61 -15.42
CA GLU A 170 -15.56 0.69 -15.88
C GLU A 170 -14.72 1.41 -14.81
N THR A 171 -13.57 1.94 -15.23
CA THR A 171 -12.76 2.86 -14.40
C THR A 171 -13.50 4.20 -14.28
N PRO A 172 -13.59 4.79 -13.07
CA PRO A 172 -14.08 6.16 -12.91
C PRO A 172 -13.38 7.16 -13.84
N GLY A 173 -14.14 7.79 -14.74
CA GLY A 173 -13.59 8.83 -15.61
C GLY A 173 -13.35 10.16 -14.86
N PRO A 174 -12.53 11.08 -15.41
CA PRO A 174 -12.16 12.34 -14.77
C PRO A 174 -13.36 13.21 -14.35
N GLN A 175 -14.43 13.21 -15.15
CA GLN A 175 -15.66 13.95 -14.85
C GLN A 175 -16.43 13.40 -13.64
N HIS A 176 -16.28 12.11 -13.33
CA HIS A 176 -16.87 11.54 -12.12
C HIS A 176 -16.04 11.92 -10.89
N ILE A 177 -14.72 11.85 -11.00
CA ILE A 177 -13.78 12.25 -9.95
C ILE A 177 -13.99 13.72 -9.58
N ALA A 178 -14.00 14.63 -10.56
CA ALA A 178 -14.23 16.06 -10.35
C ALA A 178 -15.55 16.32 -9.62
N ARG A 179 -16.64 15.63 -9.99
CA ARG A 179 -17.94 15.75 -9.30
C ARG A 179 -17.89 15.31 -7.85
N LEU A 180 -17.10 14.28 -7.52
CA LEU A 180 -16.93 13.85 -6.12
C LEU A 180 -16.14 14.88 -5.33
N VAL A 181 -15.09 15.46 -5.92
CA VAL A 181 -14.31 16.54 -5.29
C VAL A 181 -15.19 17.78 -5.05
N ASP A 182 -15.99 18.18 -6.03
CA ASP A 182 -16.90 19.33 -5.92
C ASP A 182 -18.03 19.13 -4.90
N ALA A 183 -18.42 17.87 -4.65
CA ALA A 183 -19.44 17.53 -3.66
C ALA A 183 -18.88 17.44 -2.22
N MET A 184 -17.58 17.69 -2.02
CA MET A 184 -16.99 17.63 -0.69
C MET A 184 -17.46 18.79 0.19
N PRO A 185 -17.91 18.50 1.43
CA PRO A 185 -18.26 19.56 2.36
C PRO A 185 -17.01 20.33 2.78
N ASP A 186 -17.22 21.57 3.20
CA ASP A 186 -16.19 22.41 3.82
C ASP A 186 -14.96 22.67 2.96
N ILE A 187 -15.00 22.47 1.64
CA ILE A 187 -13.96 22.92 0.72
C ILE A 187 -14.24 24.38 0.36
N SER A 188 -13.30 25.27 0.71
CA SER A 188 -13.33 26.65 0.22
C SER A 188 -13.20 26.67 -1.31
N PRO A 189 -13.99 27.51 -2.03
CA PRO A 189 -13.93 27.63 -3.49
C PRO A 189 -12.56 28.10 -3.99
#